data_AF-A0A0D2QXE5-F1
#
_entry.id   AF-A0A0D2QXE5-F1
#
_cell.length_a   1.000
_cell.length_b   1.000
_cell.length_c   1.000
_cell.angle_alpha   90.00
_cell.angle_beta   90.00
_cell.angle_gamma   90.00
#
_symmetry.space_group_name_H-M   'P 1'
#
loop_
_entity.id
_entity.type
_entity.pdbx_description
1 polymer ?
#
loop_
_entity_poly.entity_id
_entity_poly.type
_entity_poly.pdbx_seq_one_letter_code
_entity_poly.pdbx_strand_id
1 'polypeptide(L)'
;MDLGFLLQALIPSWNSVAVLLIFFAYLAIAGSILPGKLVPGATLQDGSRLYYRCNGLRALILLVGLLGIGSKMNFVSPTVISDRGLELLSATFIFSFL
;
A
#
# COMPACT_ATOMS: atom_id res chain seq x y z
N MET A 1 24.95 1.80 16.53
CA MET A 1 23.98 0.69 16.45
C MET A 1 24.74 -0.57 16.12
N ASP A 2 24.38 -1.69 16.74
CA ASP A 2 24.96 -2.99 16.43
C ASP A 2 24.45 -3.47 15.05
N LEU A 3 25.34 -4.00 14.22
CA LEU A 3 24.99 -4.56 12.92
C LEU A 3 24.02 -5.74 13.05
N GLY A 4 24.16 -6.55 14.11
CA GLY A 4 23.26 -7.67 14.38
C GLY A 4 21.82 -7.23 14.60
N PHE A 5 21.63 -6.12 15.32
CA PHE A 5 20.30 -5.53 15.54
C PHE A 5 19.67 -5.05 14.23
N LEU A 6 20.44 -4.39 13.36
CA LEU A 6 19.95 -3.94 12.06
C LEU A 6 19.53 -5.11 11.18
N LEU A 7 20.37 -6.14 11.07
CA LEU A 7 20.06 -7.33 10.27
C LEU A 7 18.79 -8.04 10.76
N GLN A 8 18.59 -8.13 12.08
CA GLN A 8 17.37 -8.69 12.64
C GLN A 8 16.13 -7.85 12.35
N ALA A 9 16.24 -6.51 12.40
CA ALA A 9 15.14 -5.60 12.09
C ALA A 9 14.74 -5.60 10.61
N LEU A 10 15.60 -6.12 9.71
CA LEU A 10 15.26 -6.35 8.31
C LEU A 10 14.52 -7.68 8.08
N ILE A 11 14.37 -8.56 9.07
CA ILE A 11 13.58 -9.78 8.91
C ILE A 11 12.09 -9.40 9.07
N PRO A 12 11.27 -9.49 8.01
CA PRO A 12 9.89 -9.03 8.07
C PRO A 12 9.06 -9.94 8.97
N SER A 13 8.38 -9.36 9.97
CA SER A 13 7.39 -10.10 10.75
C SER A 13 6.11 -10.32 9.95
N TRP A 14 5.32 -11.33 10.34
CA TRP A 14 3.99 -11.57 9.78
C TRP A 14 3.05 -10.36 9.90
N ASN A 15 3.22 -9.53 10.92
CA ASN A 15 2.44 -8.30 11.06
C ASN A 15 2.79 -7.28 9.96
N SER A 16 4.08 -7.09 9.66
CA SER A 16 4.53 -6.19 8.61
C SER A 16 4.10 -6.68 7.23
N VAL A 17 4.17 -8.00 7.00
CA VAL A 17 3.63 -8.64 5.79
C VAL A 17 2.12 -8.40 5.67
N ALA A 18 1.36 -8.62 6.75
CA ALA A 18 -0.09 -8.40 6.75
C ALA A 18 -0.44 -6.93 6.49
N VAL A 19 0.26 -5.98 7.10
CA VAL A 19 0.08 -4.54 6.84
C VAL A 19 0.29 -4.22 5.36
N LEU A 20 1.37 -4.73 4.76
CA LEU A 20 1.68 -4.53 3.35
C LEU A 20 0.59 -5.12 2.43
N LEU A 21 0.19 -6.37 2.68
CA LEU A 21 -0.82 -7.06 1.89
C LEU A 21 -2.20 -6.40 2.00
N ILE A 22 -2.60 -5.96 3.20
CA ILE A 22 -3.86 -5.22 3.40
C ILE A 22 -3.80 -3.89 2.64
N PHE A 23 -2.67 -3.19 2.67
CA PHE A 23 -2.49 -1.95 1.92
C PHE A 23 -2.58 -2.17 0.41
N PHE A 24 -1.92 -3.19 -0.14
CA PHE A 24 -2.03 -3.52 -1.56
C PHE A 24 -3.43 -3.99 -1.97
N ALA A 25 -4.09 -4.80 -1.15
CA ALA A 25 -5.48 -5.19 -1.37
C ALA A 25 -6.38 -3.95 -1.37
N TYR A 26 -6.17 -3.03 -0.44
CA TYR A 26 -6.89 -1.75 -0.43
C TYR A 26 -6.68 -0.97 -1.73
N LEU A 27 -5.44 -0.78 -2.19
CA LEU A 27 -5.15 -0.07 -3.43
C LEU A 27 -5.82 -0.73 -4.64
N ALA A 28 -5.73 -2.06 -4.74
CA ALA A 28 -6.33 -2.81 -5.83
C ALA A 28 -7.86 -2.68 -5.85
N ILE A 29 -8.51 -2.84 -4.68
CA ILE A 29 -9.97 -2.78 -4.55
C ILE A 29 -10.47 -1.35 -4.74
N ALA A 30 -9.94 -0.39 -3.98
CA ALA A 30 -10.38 1.01 -4.05
C ALA A 30 -10.08 1.62 -5.42
N GLY A 31 -8.90 1.34 -5.99
CA GLY A 31 -8.52 1.80 -7.32
C GLY A 31 -9.44 1.26 -8.43
N SER A 32 -9.91 0.02 -8.29
CA SER A 32 -10.79 -0.61 -9.30
C SER A 32 -12.25 -0.22 -9.16
N ILE A 33 -12.76 -0.09 -7.92
CA ILE A 33 -14.19 0.07 -7.65
C ILE A 33 -14.60 1.52 -7.54
N LEU A 34 -13.79 2.39 -6.92
CA LEU A 34 -14.21 3.77 -6.66
C LEU A 34 -14.49 4.51 -7.98
N PRO A 35 -15.51 5.36 -8.01
CA PRO A 35 -15.84 6.14 -9.19
C PRO A 35 -14.67 7.08 -9.53
N GLY A 36 -14.29 7.10 -10.80
CA GLY A 36 -13.16 7.87 -11.30
C GLY A 36 -13.37 8.26 -12.74
N LYS A 37 -12.71 9.33 -13.17
CA LYS A 37 -12.69 9.71 -14.58
C LYS A 37 -11.91 8.64 -15.35
N LEU A 38 -12.48 8.12 -16.44
CA LEU A 38 -11.73 7.30 -17.38
C LEU A 38 -10.98 8.24 -18.33
N VAL A 39 -9.65 8.11 -18.35
CA VAL A 39 -8.76 8.96 -19.15
C VAL A 39 -8.05 8.10 -20.18
N PRO A 40 -8.06 8.48 -21.47
CA PRO A 40 -7.31 7.77 -22.51
C PRO A 40 -5.80 7.85 -22.22
N GLY A 41 -5.15 6.70 -22.25
CA GLY A 41 -3.71 6.53 -22.09
C GLY A 41 -2.98 6.38 -23.43
N ALA A 42 -1.83 5.70 -23.38
CA ALA A 42 -1.01 5.40 -24.55
C ALA A 42 -1.74 4.47 -25.54
N THR A 43 -1.49 4.68 -26.83
CA THR A 43 -1.87 3.76 -27.91
C THR A 43 -0.87 2.62 -28.00
N LEU A 44 -1.36 1.38 -28.05
CA LEU A 44 -0.54 0.19 -28.22
C LEU A 44 -0.17 -0.02 -29.69
N GLN A 45 0.78 -0.92 -29.94
CA GLN A 45 1.24 -1.27 -31.30
C GLN A 45 0.13 -1.88 -32.17
N ASP A 46 -0.88 -2.50 -31.56
CA ASP A 46 -2.05 -3.08 -32.23
C ASP A 46 -3.13 -2.04 -32.57
N GLY A 47 -2.90 -0.76 -32.25
CA GLY A 47 -3.86 0.33 -32.47
C GLY A 47 -4.92 0.47 -31.37
N SER A 48 -4.96 -0.43 -30.38
CA SER A 48 -5.81 -0.28 -29.20
C SER A 48 -5.30 0.82 -28.27
N ARG A 49 -6.10 1.23 -27.29
CA ARG A 49 -5.77 2.32 -26.36
C ARG A 49 -6.04 1.92 -24.92
N LEU A 50 -5.08 2.17 -24.02
CA LEU A 50 -5.28 2.00 -22.58
C LEU A 50 -6.27 3.05 -22.07
N TYR A 51 -7.09 2.67 -21.09
CA TYR A 51 -7.96 3.61 -20.37
C TYR A 51 -7.69 3.51 -18.88
N TYR A 52 -7.26 4.63 -18.29
CA TYR A 52 -6.94 4.71 -16.87
C TYR A 52 -8.10 5.26 -16.08
N ARG A 53 -8.50 4.55 -15.03
CA ARG A 53 -9.44 5.08 -14.04
C ARG A 53 -8.70 5.97 -13.04
N CYS A 54 -8.92 7.26 -13.13
CA CYS A 54 -8.29 8.25 -12.27
C CYS A 54 -9.21 8.59 -11.08
N ASN A 55 -9.00 7.90 -9.95
CA ASN A 55 -9.75 8.11 -8.68
C ASN A 55 -8.84 8.36 -7.46
N GLY A 56 -7.56 8.71 -7.68
CA GLY A 56 -6.54 8.78 -6.62
C GLY A 56 -6.92 9.62 -5.40
N LEU A 57 -7.49 10.82 -5.58
CA LEU A 57 -7.91 11.66 -4.45
C LEU A 57 -9.03 11.02 -3.62
N ARG A 58 -9.99 10.36 -4.27
CA ARG A 58 -11.09 9.67 -3.57
C ARG A 58 -10.56 8.47 -2.79
N ALA A 59 -9.66 7.69 -3.41
CA ALA A 59 -8.98 6.58 -2.75
C ALA A 59 -8.12 7.06 -1.57
N LEU A 60 -7.45 8.21 -1.67
CA LEU A 60 -6.68 8.77 -0.56
C LEU A 60 -7.58 9.20 0.60
N ILE A 61 -8.64 9.96 0.33
CA ILE A 61 -9.58 10.44 1.37
C ILE A 61 -10.23 9.25 2.09
N LEU A 62 -10.64 8.22 1.34
CA LEU A 62 -11.20 7.01 1.94
C LEU A 62 -10.17 6.30 2.84
N LEU A 63 -8.91 6.17 2.40
CA LEU A 63 -7.85 5.52 3.17
C LEU A 63 -7.59 6.27 4.48
N VAL A 64 -7.41 7.58 4.40
CA VAL A 64 -7.18 8.43 5.58
C VAL A 64 -8.37 8.36 6.54
N GLY A 65 -9.61 8.36 6.02
CA GLY A 65 -10.81 8.19 6.83
C GLY A 65 -10.85 6.84 7.55
N LEU A 66 -10.57 5.74 6.83
CA LEU A 66 -10.54 4.39 7.41
C LEU A 66 -9.43 4.24 8.46
N LEU A 67 -8.23 4.75 8.19
CA LEU A 67 -7.12 4.73 9.15
C LEU A 67 -7.42 5.60 10.38
N GLY A 68 -8.03 6.78 10.21
CA GLY A 68 -8.45 7.64 11.31
C GLY A 68 -9.50 6.97 12.20
N ILE A 69 -10.52 6.33 11.60
CA ILE A 69 -11.53 5.55 12.34
C ILE A 69 -10.88 4.35 13.03
N GLY A 70 -10.07 3.57 12.32
CA GLY A 70 -9.37 2.41 12.86
C GLY A 70 -8.44 2.76 14.02
N SER A 71 -7.76 3.91 13.94
CA SER A 71 -6.95 4.44 15.03
C SER A 71 -7.79 4.84 16.24
N LYS A 72 -8.89 5.57 16.03
CA LYS A 72 -9.83 5.93 17.11
C LYS A 72 -10.42 4.70 17.81
N MET A 73 -10.63 3.61 17.08
CA MET A 73 -11.13 2.33 17.61
C MET A 73 -10.04 1.42 18.20
N ASN A 74 -8.78 1.87 18.25
CA ASN A 74 -7.62 1.08 18.68
C ASN A 74 -7.35 -0.18 17.82
N PHE A 75 -7.81 -0.22 16.58
CA PHE A 75 -7.50 -1.31 15.63
C PHE A 75 -6.14 -1.12 14.95
N VAL A 76 -5.72 0.13 14.75
CA VAL A 76 -4.45 0.45 14.06
C VAL A 76 -3.69 1.48 14.88
N SER A 77 -2.43 1.20 15.24
CA SER A 77 -1.59 2.19 15.90
C SER A 77 -1.23 3.33 14.94
N PRO A 78 -1.33 4.61 15.35
CA PRO A 78 -0.84 5.75 14.56
C PRO A 78 0.65 5.64 14.17
N THR A 79 1.42 4.89 14.95
CA THR A 79 2.88 4.73 14.78
C THR A 79 3.26 3.44 14.07
N VAL A 80 2.30 2.64 13.59
CA VAL A 80 2.57 1.30 13.02
C VAL A 80 3.65 1.32 11.92
N ILE A 81 3.71 2.39 11.12
CA ILE A 81 4.70 2.54 10.06
C ILE A 81 6.09 2.87 10.64
N SER A 82 6.18 3.79 11.60
CA SER A 82 7.47 4.14 12.23
C SER A 82 8.02 2.98 13.06
N ASP A 83 7.15 2.24 13.73
CA ASP A 83 7.52 1.12 14.60
C ASP A 83 8.05 -0.07 13.80
N ARG A 84 7.60 -0.23 12.55
CA ARG A 84 7.91 -1.37 11.68
C ARG A 84 8.65 -0.99 10.41
N GLY A 85 9.26 0.19 10.36
CA GLY A 85 9.79 0.76 9.11
C GLY A 85 10.81 -0.12 8.38
N LEU A 86 11.77 -0.70 9.09
CA LEU A 86 12.78 -1.60 8.50
C LEU A 86 12.18 -2.92 8.01
N GLU A 87 11.23 -3.49 8.75
CA GLU A 87 10.51 -4.70 8.35
C GLU A 87 9.63 -4.46 7.12
N LEU A 88 8.97 -3.30 7.04
CA LEU A 88 8.16 -2.93 5.87
C LEU A 88 9.03 -2.68 4.64
N LEU A 89 10.20 -2.07 4.82
CA LEU A 89 11.19 -1.88 3.75
C LEU A 89 11.60 -3.23 3.15
N SER A 90 12.01 -4.18 3.98
CA SER A 90 12.45 -5.49 3.52
C SER A 90 11.30 -6.33 2.96
N ALA A 91 10.13 -6.32 3.58
CA ALA A 91 8.93 -6.99 3.06
C ALA A 91 8.57 -6.48 1.67
N THR A 92 8.57 -5.16 1.47
CA THR A 92 8.27 -4.53 0.17
C THR A 92 9.33 -4.88 -0.86
N PHE A 93 10.61 -4.85 -0.48
CA PHE A 93 11.71 -5.23 -1.35
C PHE A 93 11.57 -6.69 -1.80
N ILE A 94 11.35 -7.64 -0.87
CA ILE A 94 11.16 -9.06 -1.21
C ILE A 94 9.96 -9.24 -2.15
N PHE A 95 8.83 -8.60 -1.84
CA PHE A 95 7.63 -8.66 -2.69
C PHE A 95 7.88 -8.15 -4.12
N SER A 96 8.82 -7.22 -4.31
CA SER A 96 9.15 -6.67 -5.63
C SER A 96 9.83 -7.68 -6.58
N PHE A 97 10.39 -8.77 -6.05
CA PHE A 97 11.06 -9.83 -6.83
C PHE A 97 10.21 -11.10 -7.00
N LEU A 98 9.08 -11.19 -6.29
CA LEU A 98 8.13 -12.31 -6.39
C LEU A 98 7.13 -12.05 -7.52
#